data_AF-A0A1I6U8E9-F1
#
_entry.id   AF-A0A1I6U8E9-F1
#
_cell.length_a   1.000
_cell.length_b   1.000
_cell.length_c   1.000
_cell.angle_alpha   90.00
_cell.angle_beta   90.00
_cell.angle_gamma   90.00
#
_symmetry.space_group_name_H-M   'P 1'
#
loop_
_entity.id
_entity.type
_entity.pdbx_description
1 polymer ?
#
loop_
_entity_poly.entity_id
_entity_poly.type
_entity_poly.pdbx_seq_one_letter_code
_entity_poly.pdbx_strand_id
1 'polypeptide(L)'
;MENLSRAIKRISAIDWSRIGEIERKSNVQLCKEYLRRTAIFFRTYPGKCVYPFISISNSITSPQANMEEIELINEMKNSYQKAIVISFLELNALIDEGNQIAIENKDLFEPVIKLYERGGYFYKRSGFVNVDGVSFQLNNWGEFEPSDISDETLNSLDEFE
;
A
#
# COMPACT_ATOMS: atom_id res chain seq x y z
N MET A 1 -16.94 -12.26 5.48
CA MET A 1 -16.35 -11.13 4.73
C MET A 1 -16.37 -9.86 5.58
N GLU A 2 -15.76 -9.90 6.77
CA GLU A 2 -15.72 -8.70 7.63
C GLU A 2 -14.57 -7.78 7.20
N ASN A 3 -13.40 -8.36 6.95
CA ASN A 3 -12.19 -7.62 6.60
C ASN A 3 -12.33 -6.97 5.22
N LEU A 4 -12.77 -7.72 4.20
CA LEU A 4 -12.96 -7.17 2.86
C LEU A 4 -13.98 -6.03 2.85
N SER A 5 -15.12 -6.17 3.53
CA SER A 5 -16.13 -5.12 3.60
C SER A 5 -15.59 -3.84 4.28
N ARG A 6 -14.82 -3.99 5.36
CA ARG A 6 -14.16 -2.87 6.04
C ARG A 6 -13.09 -2.23 5.17
N ALA A 7 -12.30 -3.02 4.46
CA ALA A 7 -11.28 -2.55 3.53
C ALA A 7 -11.90 -1.74 2.38
N ILE A 8 -12.99 -2.23 1.77
CA ILE A 8 -13.73 -1.49 0.73
C ILE A 8 -14.21 -0.15 1.28
N LYS A 9 -14.87 -0.13 2.44
CA LYS A 9 -15.33 1.13 3.07
C LYS A 9 -14.19 2.12 3.32
N ARG A 10 -13.02 1.62 3.75
CA ARG A 10 -11.82 2.45 4.00
C ARG A 10 -11.31 3.08 2.70
N ILE A 11 -11.14 2.30 1.64
CA ILE A 11 -10.67 2.79 0.34
C ILE A 11 -11.68 3.75 -0.29
N SER A 12 -12.99 3.48 -0.17
CA SER A 12 -14.05 4.36 -0.66
C SER A 12 -14.12 5.71 0.07
N ALA A 13 -13.59 5.81 1.30
CA ALA A 13 -13.57 7.05 2.06
C ALA A 13 -12.39 7.97 1.68
N ILE A 14 -11.42 7.48 0.89
CA ILE A 14 -10.27 8.26 0.44
C ILE A 14 -10.71 9.25 -0.65
N ASP A 15 -10.29 10.51 -0.52
CA ASP A 15 -10.48 11.51 -1.57
C ASP A 15 -9.43 11.32 -2.68
N TRP A 16 -9.73 10.40 -3.59
CA TRP A 16 -8.87 10.07 -4.74
C TRP A 16 -8.60 11.25 -5.67
N SER A 17 -9.42 12.30 -5.63
CA SER A 17 -9.26 13.48 -6.48
C SER A 17 -8.10 14.38 -6.07
N ARG A 18 -7.67 14.28 -4.80
CA ARG A 18 -6.63 15.13 -4.18
C ARG A 18 -5.31 14.42 -3.92
N ILE A 19 -5.17 13.19 -4.40
CA ILE A 19 -3.97 12.39 -4.20
C ILE A 19 -2.77 13.04 -4.90
N GLY A 20 -1.70 13.26 -4.15
CA GLY A 20 -0.48 13.93 -4.61
C GLY A 20 -0.50 15.46 -4.52
N GLU A 21 -1.61 16.06 -4.05
CA GLU A 21 -1.69 17.51 -3.85
C GLU A 21 -1.16 17.96 -2.48
N ILE A 22 -0.98 17.03 -1.54
CA ILE A 22 -0.65 17.32 -0.15
C ILE A 22 0.70 16.68 0.19
N GLU A 23 1.74 17.50 0.27
CA GLU A 23 3.06 17.09 0.71
C GLU A 23 3.15 17.09 2.24
N ARG A 24 3.70 16.02 2.83
CA ARG A 24 3.82 15.85 4.29
C ARG A 24 5.06 15.04 4.63
N LYS A 25 5.75 15.36 5.73
CA LYS A 25 6.90 14.56 6.20
C LYS A 25 6.48 13.11 6.49
N SER A 26 5.27 12.91 7.02
CA SER A 26 4.71 11.58 7.22
C SER A 26 4.57 10.76 5.93
N ASN A 27 4.37 11.37 4.76
CA ASN A 27 4.25 10.65 3.49
C ASN A 27 5.55 9.91 3.14
N VAL A 28 6.70 10.55 3.36
CA VAL A 28 8.02 9.96 3.13
C VAL A 28 8.23 8.76 4.05
N GLN A 29 7.84 8.88 5.32
CA GLN A 29 7.93 7.80 6.30
C GLN A 29 7.03 6.61 5.95
N LEU A 30 5.77 6.89 5.59
CA LEU A 30 4.81 5.86 5.17
C LEU A 30 5.26 5.14 3.90
N CYS A 31 5.81 5.87 2.92
CA CYS A 31 6.37 5.29 1.72
C CYS A 31 7.55 4.36 2.07
N LYS A 32 8.53 4.82 2.86
CA LYS A 32 9.66 3.98 3.30
C LYS A 32 9.19 2.70 3.98
N GLU A 33 8.23 2.80 4.89
CA GLU A 33 7.73 1.64 5.63
C GLU A 33 6.98 0.66 4.71
N TYR A 34 6.21 1.15 3.73
CA TYR A 34 5.62 0.30 2.69
C TYR A 34 6.69 -0.43 1.87
N LEU A 35 7.72 0.29 1.42
CA LEU A 35 8.81 -0.28 0.64
C LEU A 35 9.58 -1.35 1.45
N ARG A 36 9.80 -1.11 2.74
CA ARG A 36 10.42 -2.07 3.66
C ARG A 36 9.58 -3.34 3.82
N ARG A 37 8.30 -3.20 4.18
CA ARG A 37 7.38 -4.34 4.39
C ARG A 37 7.22 -5.17 3.12
N THR A 38 7.04 -4.52 1.97
CA THR A 38 6.90 -5.22 0.68
C THR A 38 8.20 -5.88 0.23
N ALA A 39 9.36 -5.29 0.50
CA ALA A 39 10.65 -5.94 0.23
C ALA A 39 10.83 -7.24 1.02
N ILE A 40 10.49 -7.21 2.32
CA ILE A 40 10.58 -8.38 3.20
C ILE A 40 9.58 -9.44 2.76
N PHE A 41 8.32 -9.05 2.54
CA PHE A 41 7.27 -9.96 2.06
C PHE A 41 7.67 -10.64 0.75
N PHE A 42 8.15 -9.85 -0.23
CA PHE A 42 8.47 -10.35 -1.58
C PHE A 42 9.71 -11.26 -1.60
N ARG A 43 10.63 -11.12 -0.64
CA ARG A 43 11.75 -12.07 -0.47
C ARG A 43 11.26 -13.46 -0.06
N THR A 44 10.22 -13.52 0.78
CA THR A 44 9.64 -14.79 1.25
C THR A 44 8.62 -15.36 0.27
N TYR A 45 7.80 -14.50 -0.33
CA TYR A 45 6.72 -14.86 -1.24
C TYR A 45 6.91 -14.14 -2.59
N PRO A 46 7.85 -14.60 -3.44
CA PRO A 46 8.09 -13.98 -4.73
C PRO A 46 6.92 -14.22 -5.69
N GLY A 47 6.54 -13.19 -6.42
CA GLY A 47 5.46 -13.24 -7.42
C GLY A 47 5.74 -12.33 -8.61
N LYS A 48 5.17 -12.62 -9.78
CA LYS A 48 5.35 -11.74 -10.95
C LYS A 48 4.68 -10.39 -10.68
N CYS A 49 5.44 -9.30 -10.67
CA CYS A 49 4.91 -7.95 -10.47
C CYS A 49 5.84 -6.86 -11.00
N VAL A 50 5.38 -5.61 -11.01
CA VAL A 50 6.24 -4.44 -11.24
C VAL A 50 6.63 -3.88 -9.89
N TYR A 51 7.73 -4.35 -9.31
CA TYR A 51 8.17 -3.93 -7.98
C TYR A 51 8.33 -2.38 -7.86
N PRO A 52 7.86 -1.72 -6.77
CA PRO A 52 7.24 -2.21 -5.52
C PRO A 52 5.73 -2.53 -5.57
N PHE A 53 5.10 -2.48 -6.74
CA PHE A 53 3.67 -2.71 -6.90
C PHE A 53 3.40 -4.23 -6.89
N ILE A 54 3.49 -4.84 -5.71
CA ILE A 54 3.30 -6.28 -5.52
C ILE A 54 1.85 -6.70 -5.83
N SER A 55 1.69 -7.92 -6.33
CA SER A 55 0.38 -8.55 -6.60
C SER A 55 0.20 -9.72 -5.64
N ILE A 56 -0.84 -9.67 -4.82
CA ILE A 56 -1.13 -10.70 -3.82
C ILE A 56 -1.54 -12.00 -4.50
N SER A 57 -2.42 -11.90 -5.50
CA SER A 57 -2.77 -13.04 -6.37
C SER A 57 -1.56 -13.76 -6.97
N ASN A 58 -0.52 -13.03 -7.39
CA ASN A 58 0.69 -13.63 -7.96
C ASN A 58 1.72 -14.11 -6.92
N SER A 59 1.62 -13.66 -5.66
CA SER A 59 2.61 -13.96 -4.61
C SER A 59 2.12 -15.04 -3.64
N ILE A 60 0.80 -15.09 -3.39
CA ILE A 60 0.15 -16.07 -2.50
C ILE A 60 -0.80 -16.93 -3.33
N THR A 61 -1.97 -16.38 -3.66
CA THR A 61 -3.04 -16.99 -4.45
C THR A 61 -4.16 -15.96 -4.66
N SER A 62 -5.05 -16.19 -5.62
CA SER A 62 -6.23 -15.34 -5.81
C SER A 62 -7.34 -15.70 -4.82
N PRO A 63 -8.04 -14.73 -4.21
CA PRO A 63 -9.24 -14.99 -3.43
C PRO A 63 -10.41 -15.44 -4.31
N GLN A 64 -11.49 -15.94 -3.67
CA GLN A 64 -12.74 -16.25 -4.34
C GLN A 64 -13.48 -15.00 -4.82
N ALA A 65 -13.37 -13.90 -4.08
CA ALA A 65 -13.99 -12.62 -4.42
C ALA A 65 -13.30 -11.98 -5.63
N ASN A 66 -14.09 -11.48 -6.59
CA ASN A 66 -13.58 -10.77 -7.76
C ASN A 66 -13.47 -9.26 -7.48
N MET A 67 -12.24 -8.75 -7.36
CA MET A 67 -12.02 -7.32 -7.08
C MET A 67 -12.44 -6.39 -8.23
N GLU A 68 -12.56 -6.89 -9.46
CA GLU A 68 -12.99 -6.08 -10.61
C GLU A 68 -14.48 -5.74 -10.57
N GLU A 69 -15.28 -6.46 -9.79
CA GLU A 69 -16.71 -6.17 -9.59
C GLU A 69 -16.95 -4.99 -8.63
N ILE A 70 -15.89 -4.48 -7.98
CA ILE A 70 -15.97 -3.34 -7.07
C ILE A 70 -15.92 -2.06 -7.90
N GLU A 71 -17.00 -1.29 -7.91
CA GLU A 71 -17.19 -0.09 -8.74
C GLU A 71 -16.02 0.91 -8.66
N LEU A 72 -15.54 1.21 -7.46
CA LEU A 72 -14.41 2.12 -7.22
C LEU A 72 -13.15 1.72 -8.01
N ILE A 73 -12.88 0.42 -8.16
CA ILE A 73 -11.71 -0.10 -8.89
C ILE A 73 -11.79 0.25 -10.38
N ASN A 74 -12.99 0.36 -10.93
CA ASN A 74 -13.23 0.70 -12.32
C ASN A 74 -13.06 2.20 -12.59
N GLU A 75 -13.19 3.04 -11.56
CA GLU A 75 -13.01 4.49 -11.67
C GLU A 75 -11.55 4.95 -11.52
N MET A 76 -10.69 4.12 -10.93
CA MET A 76 -9.27 4.44 -10.72
C MET A 76 -8.49 4.52 -12.04
N LYS A 77 -7.98 5.71 -12.37
CA LYS A 77 -7.23 5.98 -13.61
C LYS A 77 -5.75 5.59 -13.55
N ASN A 78 -5.13 5.66 -12.37
CA ASN A 78 -3.71 5.32 -12.20
C ASN A 78 -3.56 3.81 -11.99
N SER A 79 -2.95 3.12 -12.95
CA SER A 79 -2.79 1.67 -12.93
C SER A 79 -1.94 1.15 -11.77
N TYR A 80 -0.97 1.92 -11.28
CA TYR A 80 -0.13 1.53 -10.14
C TYR A 80 -0.88 1.63 -8.82
N GLN A 81 -1.62 2.72 -8.61
CA GLN A 81 -2.50 2.87 -7.44
C GLN A 81 -3.58 1.78 -7.44
N LYS A 82 -4.20 1.55 -8.60
CA LYS A 82 -5.19 0.48 -8.80
C LYS A 82 -4.61 -0.89 -8.44
N ALA A 83 -3.40 -1.22 -8.88
CA ALA A 83 -2.75 -2.48 -8.52
C ALA A 83 -2.52 -2.63 -7.01
N ILE A 84 -2.09 -1.57 -6.32
CA ILE A 84 -1.93 -1.59 -4.86
C ILE A 84 -3.27 -1.81 -4.15
N VAL A 85 -4.30 -1.07 -4.57
CA VAL A 85 -5.64 -1.19 -3.95
C VAL A 85 -6.22 -2.58 -4.19
N ILE A 86 -6.11 -3.12 -5.40
CA ILE A 86 -6.54 -4.50 -5.69
C ILE A 86 -5.80 -5.47 -4.77
N SER A 87 -4.48 -5.40 -4.68
CA SER A 87 -3.69 -6.26 -3.80
C SER A 87 -4.07 -6.14 -2.32
N PHE A 88 -4.37 -4.93 -1.84
CA PHE A 88 -4.87 -4.72 -0.48
C PHE A 88 -6.23 -5.39 -0.25
N LEU A 89 -7.16 -5.28 -1.21
CA LEU A 89 -8.47 -5.91 -1.11
C LEU A 89 -8.37 -7.44 -1.23
N GLU A 90 -7.53 -7.94 -2.13
CA GLU A 90 -7.21 -9.37 -2.25
C GLU A 90 -6.70 -9.94 -0.92
N LEU A 91 -5.75 -9.25 -0.27
CA LEU A 91 -5.23 -9.65 1.03
C LEU A 91 -6.35 -9.77 2.08
N ASN A 92 -7.25 -8.78 2.15
CA ASN A 92 -8.36 -8.79 3.11
C ASN A 92 -9.41 -9.88 2.80
N ALA A 93 -9.65 -10.18 1.52
CA ALA A 93 -10.50 -11.29 1.11
C ALA A 93 -9.89 -12.64 1.54
N LEU A 94 -8.59 -12.83 1.31
CA LEU A 94 -7.87 -14.03 1.75
C LEU A 94 -7.87 -14.18 3.27
N ILE A 95 -7.81 -13.08 4.04
CA ILE A 95 -7.97 -13.12 5.51
C ILE A 95 -9.36 -13.65 5.89
N ASP A 96 -10.41 -13.15 5.24
CA ASP A 96 -11.78 -13.63 5.48
C ASP A 96 -11.97 -15.11 5.07
N GLU A 97 -11.18 -15.61 4.13
CA GLU A 97 -11.12 -17.01 3.69
C GLU A 97 -10.22 -17.90 4.58
N GLY A 98 -9.56 -17.33 5.61
CA GLY A 98 -8.72 -18.08 6.54
C GLY A 98 -7.32 -18.42 6.00
N ASN A 99 -6.83 -17.71 4.98
CA ASN A 99 -5.49 -17.91 4.45
C ASN A 99 -4.43 -17.46 5.47
N GLN A 100 -3.61 -18.41 5.94
CA GLN A 100 -2.63 -18.17 7.00
C GLN A 100 -1.56 -17.14 6.62
N ILE A 101 -1.06 -17.17 5.37
CA ILE A 101 -0.04 -16.21 4.90
C ILE A 101 -0.62 -14.79 4.90
N ALA A 102 -1.87 -14.63 4.45
CA ALA A 102 -2.55 -13.34 4.47
C ALA A 102 -2.76 -12.81 5.90
N ILE A 103 -3.13 -13.69 6.84
CA ILE A 103 -3.32 -13.35 8.26
C ILE A 103 -2.02 -12.88 8.90
N GLU A 104 -0.91 -13.58 8.63
CA GLU A 104 0.42 -13.25 9.15
C GLU A 104 0.98 -11.93 8.59
N ASN A 105 0.49 -11.50 7.42
CA ASN A 105 0.92 -10.30 6.72
C ASN A 105 -0.19 -9.25 6.60
N LYS A 106 -1.19 -9.27 7.51
CA LYS A 106 -2.41 -8.46 7.42
C LYS A 106 -2.18 -6.95 7.31
N ASP A 107 -1.06 -6.47 7.84
CA ASP A 107 -0.68 -5.06 7.91
C ASP A 107 0.35 -4.67 6.84
N LEU A 108 0.58 -5.53 5.84
CA LEU A 108 1.51 -5.31 4.73
C LEU A 108 1.26 -3.99 3.98
N PHE A 109 0.01 -3.68 3.70
CA PHE A 109 -0.39 -2.47 2.96
C PHE A 109 -0.76 -1.30 3.88
N GLU A 110 -0.76 -1.48 5.20
CA GLU A 110 -1.15 -0.42 6.14
C GLU A 110 -0.43 0.92 5.89
N PRO A 111 0.90 0.96 5.64
CA PRO A 111 1.58 2.23 5.42
C PRO A 111 1.14 2.94 4.12
N VAL A 112 0.89 2.20 3.04
CA VAL A 112 0.46 2.81 1.77
C VAL A 112 -1.00 3.22 1.79
N ILE A 113 -1.86 2.51 2.53
CA ILE A 113 -3.25 2.96 2.71
C ILE A 113 -3.28 4.25 3.53
N LYS A 114 -2.52 4.33 4.64
CA LYS A 114 -2.36 5.58 5.40
C LYS A 114 -1.78 6.73 4.55
N LEU A 115 -0.86 6.43 3.64
CA LEU A 115 -0.32 7.42 2.71
C LEU A 115 -1.44 8.03 1.86
N TYR A 116 -2.29 7.19 1.26
CA TYR A 116 -3.42 7.65 0.46
C TYR A 116 -4.48 8.39 1.28
N GLU A 117 -4.78 7.93 2.50
CA GLU A 117 -5.69 8.61 3.44
C GLU A 117 -5.23 10.03 3.79
N ARG A 118 -3.92 10.29 3.75
CA ARG A 118 -3.32 11.61 4.01
C ARG A 118 -3.16 12.46 2.74
N GLY A 119 -3.62 11.97 1.59
CA GLY A 119 -3.48 12.65 0.30
C GLY A 119 -2.10 12.47 -0.35
N GLY A 120 -1.22 11.66 0.22
CA GLY A 120 0.12 11.40 -0.32
C GLY A 120 0.12 10.38 -1.44
N TYR A 121 1.23 10.34 -2.18
CA TYR A 121 1.44 9.39 -3.28
C TYR A 121 2.92 9.18 -3.55
N PHE A 122 3.29 8.01 -4.08
CA PHE A 122 4.62 7.76 -4.60
C PHE A 122 4.56 7.23 -6.04
N TYR A 123 5.60 7.53 -6.81
CA TYR A 123 5.72 7.06 -8.18
C TYR A 123 7.11 6.56 -8.51
N LYS A 124 7.17 5.65 -9.49
CA LYS A 124 8.43 5.16 -10.04
C LYS A 124 8.87 6.05 -11.21
N ARG A 125 10.11 6.54 -11.19
CA ARG A 125 10.73 7.25 -12.31
C ARG A 125 12.23 7.00 -12.35
N SER A 126 12.76 6.69 -13.53
CA SER A 126 14.20 6.54 -13.80
C SER A 126 14.97 5.61 -12.85
N GLY A 127 14.35 4.53 -12.36
CA GLY A 127 15.00 3.60 -11.43
C GLY A 127 14.86 3.97 -9.94
N PHE A 128 14.04 4.97 -9.62
CA PHE A 128 13.76 5.42 -8.26
C PHE A 128 12.27 5.37 -7.94
N VAL A 129 11.95 5.24 -6.66
CA VAL A 129 10.64 5.58 -6.09
C VAL A 129 10.73 6.99 -5.55
N ASN A 130 9.76 7.84 -5.88
CA ASN A 130 9.73 9.25 -5.50
C ASN A 130 8.47 9.55 -4.69
N VAL A 131 8.60 10.32 -3.62
CA VAL A 131 7.52 10.81 -2.77
C VAL A 131 7.92 12.19 -2.24
N ASP A 132 7.08 13.20 -2.42
CA ASP A 132 7.26 14.57 -1.89
C ASP A 132 8.70 15.11 -2.05
N GLY A 133 9.25 15.02 -3.26
CA GLY A 133 10.61 15.48 -3.58
C GLY A 133 11.77 14.58 -3.10
N VAL A 134 11.50 13.52 -2.34
CA VAL A 134 12.49 12.53 -1.89
C VAL A 134 12.53 11.33 -2.84
N SER A 135 13.72 10.87 -3.21
CA SER A 135 13.93 9.72 -4.09
C SER A 135 14.65 8.56 -3.37
N PHE A 136 14.12 7.36 -3.51
CA PHE A 136 14.72 6.10 -3.04
C PHE A 136 15.16 5.26 -4.24
N GLN A 137 16.40 4.77 -4.23
CA GLN A 137 16.86 3.80 -5.23
C GLN A 137 16.07 2.49 -5.11
N LEU A 138 15.83 1.79 -6.23
CA LEU A 138 15.18 0.47 -6.27
C LEU A 138 16.07 -0.67 -5.75
N ASN A 139 16.66 -0.54 -4.57
CA ASN A 139 17.51 -1.56 -3.95
C ASN A 139 17.37 -1.57 -2.42
N ASN A 140 17.53 -2.76 -1.84
CA ASN A 140 17.72 -2.99 -0.41
C ASN A 140 16.71 -2.35 0.56
N TRP A 141 15.47 -2.03 0.15
CA TRP A 141 14.48 -1.44 1.07
C TRP A 141 14.15 -2.28 2.29
N GLY A 142 14.33 -3.61 2.22
CA GLY A 142 14.18 -4.49 3.38
C GLY A 142 15.19 -4.23 4.51
N GLU A 143 16.23 -3.42 4.25
CA GLU A 143 17.23 -2.99 5.24
C GLU A 143 16.88 -1.63 5.88
N PHE A 144 15.79 -0.98 5.47
CA PHE A 144 15.31 0.19 6.20
C PHE A 144 14.94 -0.20 7.63
N GLU A 145 15.21 0.70 8.58
CA GLU A 145 14.73 0.53 9.94
C GLU A 145 13.20 0.62 9.98
N PRO A 146 12.51 -0.22 10.76
CA PRO A 146 11.08 -0.10 10.98
C PRO A 146 10.71 1.30 11.48
N SER A 147 9.72 1.92 10.84
CA SER A 147 9.21 3.22 11.25
C SER A 147 7.90 3.07 12.03
N ASP A 148 7.72 3.87 13.08
CA ASP A 148 6.43 3.98 13.74
C ASP A 148 5.43 4.73 12.83
N ILE A 149 4.29 4.10 12.54
CA ILE A 149 3.24 4.66 11.68
C ILE A 149 1.95 4.91 12.48
N SER A 150 2.04 5.01 13.80
CA SER A 150 0.95 5.45 14.66
C SER A 150 0.49 6.86 14.27
N ASP A 151 -0.81 7.14 14.41
CA ASP A 151 -1.34 8.45 14.04
C ASP A 151 -0.72 9.58 14.87
N GLU A 152 -0.37 9.32 16.14
CA GLU A 152 0.34 10.27 17.00
C GLU A 152 1.70 10.66 16.43
N THR A 153 2.53 9.68 16.04
CA THR A 153 3.85 9.93 15.43
C THR A 153 3.70 10.63 14.08
N LEU A 154 2.78 10.18 13.22
CA LEU A 154 2.59 10.77 11.90
C LEU A 154 2.07 12.21 11.98
N ASN A 155 1.16 12.52 12.91
CA ASN A 155 0.68 13.88 13.11
C ASN A 155 1.78 14.77 13.68
N SER A 156 2.54 14.28 14.67
CA SER A 156 3.67 15.02 15.22
C SER A 156 4.69 15.40 14.13
N LEU A 157 5.01 14.48 13.21
CA LEU A 157 5.91 14.75 12.09
C LEU A 157 5.43 15.86 11.16
N ASP A 158 4.11 16.00 11.00
CA ASP A 158 3.51 16.98 10.11
C ASP A 158 3.32 18.36 10.78
N GLU A 159 3.33 18.43 12.11
CA GLU A 159 3.17 19.68 12.88
C GLU A 159 4.46 20.51 12.95
N PHE A 160 5.64 19.89 12.78
CA PHE A 160 6.91 20.61 12.78
C PHE A 160 7.16 21.26 11.40
N GLU A 161 6.70 22.51 11.24
CA GLU A 161 7.25 23.51 10.29
C GLU A 161 8.29 24.41 10.96
#